data_AF-A0A2S3Y5C3-F1
#
_entry.id   AF-A0A2S3Y5C3-F1
#
_cell.length_a   1.000
_cell.length_b   1.000
_cell.length_c   1.000
_cell.angle_alpha   90.00
_cell.angle_beta   90.00
_cell.angle_gamma   90.00
#
_symmetry.space_group_name_H-M   'P 1'
#
loop_
_entity.id
_entity.type
_entity.pdbx_description
1 polymer ?
#
loop_
_entity_poly.entity_id
_entity_poly.type
_entity_poly.pdbx_seq_one_letter_code
_entity_poly.pdbx_strand_id
1 'polypeptide(L)'
;MGGDETVLGVLIAVVGGICSVLVARISTPRERPAVDRPPVVDGDDEAGGELKVSPEIWRRFEVLEQKVDHLTAVVETKKVEVTTLERLLRQAMRIVRRANRRLAAVHEPPEEVPRELIPYSID
;
A
#
# COMPACT_ATOMS: atom_id res chain seq x y z
N MET A 1 9.93 15.65 8.10
CA MET A 1 8.90 14.84 8.80
C MET A 1 7.62 14.99 8.00
N GLY A 2 7.06 13.92 7.43
CA GLY A 2 5.86 14.01 6.57
C GLY A 2 5.58 12.83 5.63
N GLY A 3 6.46 11.84 5.54
CA GLY A 3 6.27 10.64 4.69
C GLY A 3 5.45 9.53 5.35
N ASP A 4 5.58 9.35 6.67
CA ASP A 4 4.90 8.23 7.35
C ASP A 4 3.38 8.46 7.49
N GLU A 5 2.95 9.71 7.70
CA GLU A 5 1.51 10.05 7.78
C GLU A 5 0.80 9.89 6.44
N THR A 6 1.49 10.17 5.34
CA THR A 6 0.94 10.00 3.98
C THR A 6 0.83 8.53 3.60
N VAL A 7 1.84 7.71 3.92
CA VAL A 7 1.77 6.26 3.68
C VAL A 7 0.68 5.61 4.53
N LEU A 8 0.56 6.00 5.81
CA LEU A 8 -0.48 5.50 6.70
C LEU A 8 -1.88 5.93 6.24
N GLY A 9 -2.03 7.18 5.77
CA GLY A 9 -3.28 7.68 5.18
C GLY A 9 -3.68 6.94 3.90
N VAL A 10 -2.72 6.62 3.03
CA VAL A 10 -2.95 5.84 1.81
C VAL A 10 -3.37 4.40 2.15
N LEU A 11 -2.72 3.77 3.14
CA LEU A 11 -3.10 2.43 3.60
C LEU A 11 -4.52 2.40 4.16
N ILE A 12 -4.88 3.37 5.00
CA ILE A 12 -6.23 3.47 5.57
C ILE A 12 -7.27 3.68 4.46
N ALA A 13 -6.98 4.54 3.47
CA ALA A 13 -7.87 4.79 2.34
C ALA A 13 -8.09 3.55 1.47
N VAL A 14 -7.03 2.78 1.20
CA VAL A 14 -7.12 1.54 0.41
C VAL A 14 -7.91 0.46 1.16
N VAL A 15 -7.62 0.25 2.44
CA VAL A 15 -8.34 -0.74 3.27
C VAL A 15 -9.81 -0.34 3.41
N GLY A 16 -10.09 0.93 3.72
CA GLY A 16 -11.46 1.46 3.82
C GLY A 16 -12.23 1.34 2.51
N GLY A 17 -11.58 1.62 1.37
CA GLY A 17 -12.17 1.47 0.04
C GLY A 17 -12.51 0.02 -0.30
N ILE A 18 -11.62 -0.93 -0.01
CA ILE A 18 -11.87 -2.36 -0.24
C ILE A 18 -13.02 -2.85 0.65
N CYS A 19 -13.03 -2.49 1.94
CA CYS A 19 -14.12 -2.83 2.85
C CYS A 19 -15.46 -2.25 2.41
N SER A 20 -15.48 -0.98 1.98
CA SER A 20 -16.68 -0.32 1.43
C SER A 20 -17.23 -1.04 0.20
N VAL A 21 -16.36 -1.41 -0.75
CA VAL A 21 -16.77 -2.13 -1.97
C VAL A 21 -17.29 -3.53 -1.63
N LEU A 22 -16.67 -4.23 -0.69
CA LEU A 22 -17.13 -5.55 -0.24
C LEU A 22 -18.50 -5.45 0.44
N VAL A 23 -18.70 -4.49 1.34
CA VAL A 23 -20.01 -4.26 2.00
C VAL A 23 -21.07 -3.88 0.98
N ALA A 24 -20.77 -3.00 0.03
CA ALA A 24 -21.69 -2.62 -1.04
C ALA A 24 -22.05 -3.80 -1.96
N ARG A 25 -21.10 -4.70 -2.23
CA ARG A 25 -21.31 -5.91 -3.05
C ARG A 25 -22.11 -6.99 -2.33
N ILE A 26 -21.99 -7.10 -1.01
CA ILE A 26 -22.76 -8.01 -0.18
C ILE A 26 -24.20 -7.50 -0.02
N SER A 27 -24.39 -6.19 0.12
CA SER A 27 -25.71 -5.57 0.28
C SER A 27 -26.50 -5.42 -1.03
N THR A 28 -25.83 -5.42 -2.20
CA THR A 28 -26.49 -5.46 -3.52
C THR A 28 -26.09 -6.72 -4.30
N PRO A 29 -26.67 -7.89 -3.97
CA PRO A 29 -26.53 -9.07 -4.81
C PRO A 29 -27.29 -8.81 -6.12
N ARG A 30 -26.54 -8.28 -7.09
CA ARG A 30 -26.86 -8.16 -8.53
C ARG A 30 -28.20 -8.81 -8.92
N GLU A 31 -29.24 -7.99 -9.03
CA GLU A 31 -30.52 -8.34 -9.65
C GLU A 31 -30.25 -9.00 -11.01
N ARG A 32 -30.56 -10.29 -11.11
CA ARG A 32 -30.81 -10.96 -12.37
C ARG A 32 -32.22 -10.57 -12.80
N PRO A 33 -32.48 -10.23 -14.09
CA PRO A 33 -33.80 -9.80 -14.51
C PRO A 33 -34.73 -11.02 -14.47
N ALA A 34 -35.62 -11.06 -13.49
CA ALA A 34 -36.69 -12.04 -13.42
C ALA A 34 -37.95 -11.43 -14.04
N VAL A 35 -38.35 -12.03 -15.15
CA VAL A 35 -39.61 -11.84 -15.85
C VAL A 35 -40.80 -12.12 -14.89
N ASP A 36 -41.77 -11.19 -14.87
CA ASP A 36 -43.17 -11.27 -14.41
C ASP A 36 -43.57 -12.10 -13.17
N ARG A 37 -43.89 -11.41 -12.05
CA ARG A 37 -45.08 -11.71 -11.19
C ARG A 37 -45.38 -10.59 -10.16
N PRO A 38 -46.66 -10.27 -9.83
CA PRO A 38 -47.06 -9.04 -9.12
C PRO A 38 -47.07 -9.20 -7.57
N PRO A 39 -47.34 -8.13 -6.79
CA PRO A 39 -46.84 -7.98 -5.41
C PRO A 39 -47.69 -8.74 -4.39
N VAL A 40 -47.03 -9.34 -3.40
CA VAL A 40 -47.68 -9.85 -2.19
C VAL A 40 -47.21 -9.02 -1.00
N VAL A 41 -48.20 -8.61 -0.22
CA VAL A 41 -48.22 -7.62 0.86
C VAL A 41 -47.50 -8.12 2.13
N ASP A 42 -47.03 -7.14 2.91
CA ASP A 42 -46.38 -7.20 4.22
C ASP A 42 -46.81 -8.31 5.19
N GLY A 43 -45.83 -8.78 5.97
CA GLY A 43 -46.03 -9.53 7.21
C GLY A 43 -44.74 -9.57 8.03
N ASP A 44 -44.80 -8.99 9.22
CA ASP A 44 -43.80 -9.05 10.30
C ASP A 44 -43.20 -10.46 10.49
N ASP A 45 -41.91 -10.51 10.85
CA ASP A 45 -41.47 -11.24 12.05
C ASP A 45 -39.97 -11.01 12.32
N GLU A 46 -39.69 -10.51 13.54
CA GLU A 46 -38.38 -10.54 14.18
C GLU A 46 -37.91 -11.99 14.36
N ALA A 47 -36.75 -12.34 13.80
CA ALA A 47 -35.92 -13.41 14.33
C ALA A 47 -34.47 -13.19 13.91
N GLY A 48 -33.56 -13.23 14.89
CA GLY A 48 -32.11 -13.10 14.71
C GLY A 48 -31.57 -14.08 13.67
N GLY A 49 -31.53 -13.64 12.42
CA GLY A 49 -30.93 -14.38 11.33
C GLY A 49 -29.42 -14.36 11.47
N GLU A 50 -28.86 -15.39 12.10
CA GLU A 50 -27.45 -15.74 11.88
C GLU A 50 -27.21 -15.70 10.36
N LEU A 51 -26.35 -14.78 9.93
CA LEU A 51 -25.91 -14.69 8.54
C LEU A 51 -25.24 -16.03 8.19
N LYS A 52 -26.01 -16.94 7.56
CA LYS A 52 -25.46 -18.20 7.02
C LYS A 52 -24.63 -17.86 5.80
N VAL A 53 -23.38 -17.49 6.04
CA VAL A 53 -22.42 -17.16 4.99
C VAL A 53 -22.07 -18.45 4.24
N SER A 54 -22.31 -18.48 2.92
CA SER A 54 -21.97 -19.62 2.07
C SER A 54 -20.48 -19.97 2.19
N PRO A 55 -20.09 -21.26 2.25
CA PRO A 55 -18.68 -21.70 2.34
C PRO A 55 -17.77 -21.11 1.25
N GLU A 56 -18.36 -20.78 0.09
CA GLU A 56 -17.65 -20.16 -1.01
C GLU A 56 -17.14 -18.75 -0.69
N ILE A 57 -17.85 -18.01 0.17
CA ILE A 57 -17.46 -16.67 0.63
C ILE A 57 -16.24 -16.78 1.55
N TRP A 58 -16.24 -17.73 2.48
CA TRP A 58 -15.10 -18.00 3.37
C TRP A 58 -13.83 -18.35 2.57
N ARG A 59 -13.98 -19.17 1.53
CA ARG A 59 -12.86 -19.52 0.64
C ARG A 59 -12.31 -18.30 -0.13
N ARG A 60 -13.17 -17.35 -0.50
CA ARG A 60 -12.74 -16.09 -1.13
C ARG A 60 -12.04 -15.17 -0.15
N PHE A 61 -12.45 -15.15 1.12
CA PHE A 61 -11.75 -14.41 2.18
C PHE A 61 -10.37 -14.99 2.45
N GLU A 62 -10.22 -16.31 2.53
CA GLU A 62 -8.93 -16.97 2.73
C GLU A 62 -7.93 -16.66 1.60
N VAL A 63 -8.39 -16.68 0.34
CA VAL A 63 -7.56 -16.28 -0.81
C VAL A 63 -7.19 -14.79 -0.74
N LEU A 64 -8.05 -13.95 -0.21
CA LEU A 64 -7.78 -12.52 -0.07
C LEU A 64 -6.79 -12.24 1.05
N GLU A 65 -6.93 -12.91 2.19
CA GLU A 65 -6.00 -12.87 3.31
C GLU A 65 -4.59 -13.30 2.87
N GLN A 66 -4.47 -14.42 2.16
CA GLN A 66 -3.20 -14.88 1.58
C GLN A 66 -2.56 -13.85 0.63
N LYS A 67 -3.37 -13.11 -0.15
CA LYS A 67 -2.86 -12.07 -1.04
C LYS A 67 -2.40 -10.83 -0.27
N VAL A 68 -3.11 -10.45 0.79
CA VAL A 68 -2.71 -9.34 1.67
C VAL A 68 -1.42 -9.68 2.39
N ASP A 69 -1.28 -10.90 2.92
CA ASP A 69 -0.07 -11.38 3.57
C ASP A 69 1.12 -11.37 2.61
N HIS A 70 0.90 -11.88 1.39
CA HIS A 70 1.94 -11.88 0.35
C HIS A 70 2.39 -10.45 -0.01
N LEU A 71 1.44 -9.55 -0.24
CA LEU A 71 1.75 -8.15 -0.56
C LEU A 71 2.45 -7.44 0.61
N THR A 72 2.04 -7.73 1.85
CA THR A 72 2.67 -7.19 3.06
C THR A 72 4.13 -7.64 3.16
N ALA A 73 4.40 -8.93 2.98
CA ALA A 73 5.76 -9.47 2.98
C ALA A 73 6.64 -8.84 1.87
N VAL A 74 6.08 -8.64 0.68
CA VAL A 74 6.79 -7.97 -0.43
C VAL A 74 7.11 -6.52 -0.08
N VAL A 75 6.16 -5.77 0.49
CA VAL A 75 6.37 -4.36 0.87
C VAL A 75 7.44 -4.25 1.96
N GLU A 76 7.40 -5.11 2.98
CA GLU A 76 8.41 -5.12 4.05
C GLU A 76 9.81 -5.40 3.50
N THR A 77 9.94 -6.40 2.62
CA THR A 77 11.20 -6.73 1.96
C THR A 77 11.71 -5.56 1.13
N LYS A 78 10.84 -4.96 0.31
CA LYS A 78 11.20 -3.81 -0.53
C LYS A 78 11.56 -2.57 0.28
N LYS A 79 10.94 -2.37 1.44
CA LYS A 79 11.31 -1.31 2.39
C LYS A 79 12.74 -1.48 2.88
N VAL A 80 13.15 -2.70 3.22
CA VAL A 80 14.54 -2.99 3.64
C VAL A 80 15.53 -2.76 2.49
N GLU A 81 15.20 -3.19 1.28
CA GLU A 81 16.04 -2.96 0.09
C GLU A 81 16.21 -1.46 -0.22
N VAL A 82 15.12 -0.70 -0.25
CA VAL A 82 15.14 0.75 -0.51
C VAL A 82 15.94 1.49 0.56
N THR A 83 15.72 1.19 1.84
CA THR A 83 16.48 1.84 2.93
C THR A 83 17.97 1.51 2.88
N THR A 84 18.32 0.29 2.47
CA THR A 84 19.71 -0.12 2.25
C THR A 84 20.32 0.64 1.07
N LEU A 85 19.60 0.76 -0.04
CA LEU A 85 20.04 1.52 -1.21
C LEU A 85 20.25 3.00 -0.85
N GLU A 86 19.32 3.63 -0.14
CA GLU A 86 19.47 5.01 0.32
C GLU A 86 20.72 5.20 1.18
N ARG A 87 21.01 4.25 2.07
CA ARG A 87 22.23 4.28 2.90
C ARG A 87 23.49 4.22 2.04
N LEU A 88 23.51 3.36 1.02
CA LEU A 88 24.64 3.24 0.09
C LEU A 88 24.83 4.53 -0.72
N LEU A 89 23.75 5.13 -1.23
CA LEU A 89 23.81 6.39 -1.98
C LEU A 89 24.32 7.55 -1.12
N ARG A 90 23.86 7.65 0.14
CA ARG A 90 24.40 8.61 1.11
C ARG A 90 25.89 8.36 1.39
N GLN A 91 26.30 7.10 1.49
CA GLN A 91 27.71 6.74 1.69
C GLN A 91 28.57 7.11 0.48
N ALA A 92 28.11 6.82 -0.74
CA ALA A 92 28.77 7.22 -1.98
C ALA A 92 28.96 8.74 -2.04
N MET A 93 27.93 9.51 -1.70
CA MET A 93 28.05 10.96 -1.65
C MET A 93 29.07 11.45 -0.63
N ARG A 94 29.13 10.86 0.58
CA ARG A 94 30.15 11.22 1.58
C ARG A 94 31.57 10.99 1.06
N ILE A 95 31.77 9.92 0.29
CA ILE A 95 33.05 9.62 -0.34
C ILE A 95 33.39 10.70 -1.38
N VAL A 96 32.46 11.04 -2.28
CA VAL A 96 32.66 12.09 -3.29
C VAL A 96 32.98 13.43 -2.64
N ARG A 97 32.21 13.87 -1.64
CA ARG A 97 32.50 15.11 -0.89
C ARG A 97 33.86 15.07 -0.18
N ARG A 98 34.28 13.92 0.33
CA ARG A 98 35.60 13.76 0.95
C ARG A 98 36.72 13.83 -0.09
N ALA A 99 36.52 13.25 -1.27
CA ALA A 99 37.46 13.34 -2.39
C ALA A 99 37.58 14.78 -2.88
N ASN A 100 36.47 15.46 -3.12
CA ASN A 100 36.46 16.87 -3.54
C ASN A 100 37.12 17.80 -2.53
N ARG A 101 36.94 17.56 -1.22
CA ARG A 101 37.66 18.31 -0.18
C ARG A 101 39.17 18.10 -0.23
N ARG A 102 39.62 16.89 -0.58
CA ARG A 102 41.05 16.60 -0.78
C ARG A 102 41.59 17.27 -2.03
N LEU A 103 40.86 17.24 -3.14
CA LEU A 103 41.23 17.93 -4.38
C LEU A 103 41.36 19.44 -4.17
N ALA A 104 40.39 20.04 -3.49
CA ALA A 104 40.43 21.47 -3.14
C ALA A 104 41.65 21.82 -2.26
N ALA A 105 42.04 20.95 -1.33
CA ALA A 105 43.23 21.14 -0.50
C ALA A 105 44.54 21.10 -1.29
N VAL A 106 44.55 20.48 -2.48
CA VAL A 106 45.68 20.43 -3.42
C VAL A 106 45.50 21.48 -4.55
N HIS A 107 44.49 22.35 -4.45
CA HIS A 107 44.13 23.37 -5.44
C HIS A 107 43.76 22.81 -6.83
N GLU A 108 43.30 21.57 -6.88
CA GLU A 108 42.69 20.98 -8.07
C GLU A 108 41.18 21.27 -8.11
N PRO A 109 40.58 21.41 -9.31
CA PRO A 109 39.15 21.62 -9.45
C PRO A 109 38.37 20.40 -8.93
N PRO A 110 37.28 20.60 -8.17
CA PRO A 110 36.47 19.50 -7.66
C PRO A 110 35.72 18.80 -8.79
N GLU A 111 35.50 17.50 -8.66
CA GLU A 111 34.64 16.74 -9.58
C GLU A 111 33.17 17.09 -9.37
N GLU A 112 32.40 17.09 -10.46
CA GLU A 112 30.96 17.33 -10.43
C GLU A 112 30.23 16.19 -9.69
N VAL A 113 29.37 16.56 -8.73
CA VAL A 113 28.51 15.58 -8.06
C VAL A 113 27.37 15.18 -9.00
N PRO A 114 27.16 13.88 -9.27
CA PRO A 114 26.05 13.40 -10.08
C PRO A 114 24.68 13.92 -9.60
N ARG A 115 23.81 14.33 -10.53
CA ARG A 115 22.53 14.98 -10.22
C ARG A 115 21.58 14.07 -9.45
N GLU A 116 21.65 12.77 -9.72
CA GLU A 116 20.86 11.72 -9.10
C GLU A 116 21.19 11.56 -7.61
N LEU A 117 22.39 11.95 -7.20
CA LEU A 117 22.81 11.88 -5.81
C LEU A 117 22.31 13.09 -5.00
N ILE A 118 22.06 14.25 -5.63
CA ILE A 118 21.68 15.51 -4.96
C ILE A 118 20.55 15.34 -3.91
N PRO A 119 19.46 14.60 -4.15
CA PRO A 119 18.42 14.39 -3.14
C PRO A 119 18.89 13.68 -1.86
N TYR A 120 20.01 12.95 -1.92
CA TYR A 120 20.63 12.24 -0.81
C TYR A 120 21.73 13.05 -0.12
N SER A 121 21.86 14.34 -0.47
CA SER A 121 22.79 15.26 0.14
C SER A 121 22.25 15.71 1.49
N ILE A 122 22.92 15.29 2.56
CA ILE A 122 22.65 15.76 3.91
C ILE A 122 23.40 17.09 4.08
N ASP A 123 22.70 18.13 4.54
CA ASP A 123 23.33 19.34 5.09
C ASP A 123 24.16 19.02 6.34
#